data_AF-A0A4R4BQI5-F1
#
_entry.id   AF-A0A4R4BQI5-F1
#
_cell.length_a   1.000
_cell.length_b   1.000
_cell.length_c   1.000
_cell.angle_alpha   90.00
_cell.angle_beta   90.00
_cell.angle_gamma   90.00
#
_symmetry.space_group_name_H-M   'P 1'
#
loop_
_entity.id
_entity.type
_entity.pdbx_description
1 polymer ?
#
loop_
_entity_poly.entity_id
_entity_poly.type
_entity_poly.pdbx_seq_one_letter_code
_entity_poly.pdbx_strand_id
1 'polypeptide(L)'
;MEPKLAFRAFTLAKLTQCDYIEAVRGRLVTALEKGEGFEQLWNDIKGIAESDGATIKPGYWETVYRTNIQTSYNAGRRMQFDRSPPAALALMVLEDERTSDICRPLAGLVLPYDHPFWEDHWPPFHFNCRTTVRGIYEDEAGRVTSENVSMKKLRKEFHPQSGFGQNPIKSGTFYELTDEMAKRALHYGIMKDLKDFADHAGFKSVRLYNPDSLDGFKEIRAYSNGGKIYKHESYGEKQLPEERVAEDLAGSGKTVKLLPRSNLLLSPDLWIDGEIWEVKTAKGTENSIKEAFKKKQADKIVLVVPRDSLDTALAIAHKKANSGFYQKILILAGEIQRMITK
;
A
#
# COMPACT_ATOMS: atom_id res chain seq x y z
N MET A 1 -11.83 -26.69 -9.18
CA MET A 1 -10.97 -26.21 -8.08
C MET A 1 -11.87 -25.61 -7.03
N GLU A 2 -11.68 -25.92 -5.74
CA GLU A 2 -12.44 -25.20 -4.70
C GLU A 2 -12.19 -23.70 -4.87
N PRO A 3 -13.22 -22.85 -4.86
CA PRO A 3 -13.05 -21.41 -5.07
C PRO A 3 -12.06 -20.75 -4.08
N LYS A 4 -11.90 -21.36 -2.90
CA LYS A 4 -10.89 -21.05 -1.89
C LYS A 4 -9.44 -21.19 -2.38
N LEU A 5 -9.18 -22.24 -3.15
CA LEU A 5 -7.86 -22.53 -3.72
C LEU A 5 -7.55 -21.61 -4.91
N ALA A 6 -8.54 -21.30 -5.74
CA ALA A 6 -8.36 -20.43 -6.91
C ALA A 6 -7.85 -19.03 -6.55
N PHE A 7 -8.20 -18.54 -5.36
CA PHE A 7 -7.79 -17.23 -4.87
C PHE A 7 -6.32 -17.15 -4.46
N ARG A 8 -5.78 -18.22 -3.87
CA ARG A 8 -4.36 -18.33 -3.48
C ARG A 8 -3.50 -18.99 -4.55
N ALA A 9 -4.14 -19.44 -5.63
CA ALA A 9 -3.46 -20.15 -6.68
C ALA A 9 -2.54 -19.19 -7.41
N PHE A 10 -1.29 -19.61 -7.56
CA PHE A 10 -0.55 -19.22 -8.73
C PHE A 10 -1.36 -19.67 -9.95
N THR A 11 -1.77 -18.71 -10.78
CA THR A 11 -2.53 -19.01 -11.99
C THR A 11 -1.69 -18.64 -13.20
N LEU A 12 -1.66 -19.54 -14.18
CA LEU A 12 -1.10 -19.25 -15.48
C LEU A 12 -2.17 -19.53 -16.52
N ALA A 13 -2.58 -18.50 -17.25
CA ALA A 13 -3.46 -18.72 -18.38
C ALA A 13 -2.77 -19.63 -19.40
N LYS A 14 -3.55 -20.46 -20.11
CA LYS A 14 -3.13 -21.46 -21.12
C LYS A 14 -2.68 -22.81 -20.61
N LEU A 15 -2.35 -22.96 -19.32
CA LEU A 15 -2.18 -24.28 -18.73
C LEU A 15 -3.48 -24.77 -18.11
N THR A 16 -3.69 -26.08 -18.16
CA THR A 16 -4.95 -26.72 -17.75
C THR A 16 -4.77 -27.72 -16.63
N GLN A 17 -3.62 -28.40 -16.54
CA GLN A 17 -3.36 -29.34 -15.45
C GLN A 17 -2.54 -28.71 -14.31
N CYS A 18 -2.90 -29.09 -13.08
CA CYS A 18 -2.33 -28.56 -11.85
C CYS A 18 -0.82 -28.82 -11.74
N ASP A 19 -0.35 -30.00 -12.14
CA ASP A 19 1.05 -30.40 -12.03
C ASP A 19 1.97 -29.50 -12.88
N TYR A 20 1.53 -29.10 -14.07
CA TYR A 20 2.29 -28.20 -14.94
C TYR A 20 2.24 -26.75 -14.44
N ILE A 21 1.13 -26.31 -13.85
CA ILE A 21 1.04 -25.00 -13.20
C ILE A 21 2.02 -24.91 -12.01
N GLU A 22 2.08 -25.95 -11.17
CA GLU A 22 3.03 -26.04 -10.07
C GLU A 22 4.49 -26.17 -10.54
N ALA A 23 4.74 -26.91 -11.64
CA ALA A 23 6.07 -27.00 -12.24
C ALA A 23 6.56 -25.62 -12.72
N VAL A 24 5.70 -24.83 -13.39
CA VAL A 24 6.03 -23.44 -13.77
C VAL A 24 6.30 -22.59 -12.53
N ARG A 25 5.46 -22.68 -11.49
CA ARG A 25 5.64 -21.92 -10.25
C ARG A 25 6.98 -22.22 -9.59
N GLY A 26 7.31 -23.50 -9.39
CA GLY A 26 8.57 -23.93 -8.77
C GLY A 26 9.78 -23.50 -9.58
N ARG A 27 9.67 -23.54 -10.91
CA ARG A 27 10.74 -23.12 -11.82
C ARG A 27 11.01 -21.62 -11.75
N LEU A 28 9.95 -20.81 -11.68
CA LEU A 28 10.05 -19.36 -11.48
C LEU A 28 10.72 -18.99 -10.16
N VAL A 29 10.35 -19.65 -9.06
CA VAL A 29 10.98 -19.46 -7.75
C VAL A 29 12.47 -19.79 -7.82
N THR A 30 12.82 -20.93 -8.41
CA THR A 30 14.22 -21.34 -8.59
C THR A 30 15.01 -20.32 -9.41
N ALA A 31 14.45 -19.81 -10.51
CA ALA A 31 15.10 -18.79 -11.33
C ALA A 31 15.37 -17.50 -10.54
N LEU A 32 14.43 -17.09 -9.69
CA LEU A 32 14.58 -15.93 -8.82
C LEU A 32 15.67 -16.12 -7.77
N GLU A 33 15.70 -17.28 -7.11
CA GLU A 33 16.69 -17.59 -6.07
C GLU A 33 18.12 -17.69 -6.64
N LYS A 34 18.26 -18.25 -7.85
CA LYS A 34 19.56 -18.48 -8.50
C LYS A 34 20.00 -17.34 -9.43
N GLY A 35 19.14 -16.36 -9.70
CA GLY A 35 19.42 -15.26 -10.63
C GLY A 35 19.52 -15.70 -12.09
N GLU A 36 18.73 -16.70 -12.50
CA GLU A 36 18.77 -17.23 -13.86
C GLU A 36 18.09 -16.32 -14.88
N GLY A 37 18.59 -16.35 -16.12
CA GLY A 37 18.12 -15.50 -17.22
C GLY A 37 16.83 -15.97 -17.90
N PHE A 38 16.20 -15.07 -18.66
CA PHE A 38 14.94 -15.32 -19.38
C PHE A 38 15.01 -16.51 -20.34
N GLU A 39 16.10 -16.65 -21.11
CA GLU A 39 16.21 -17.67 -22.16
C GLU A 39 16.21 -19.09 -21.57
N GLN A 40 17.00 -19.31 -20.52
CA GLN A 40 17.06 -20.58 -19.82
C GLN A 40 15.70 -20.94 -19.24
N LEU A 41 15.05 -19.99 -18.56
CA LEU A 41 13.72 -20.17 -18.02
C LEU A 41 12.68 -20.43 -19.12
N TRP A 42 12.76 -19.74 -20.26
CA TRP A 42 11.82 -19.90 -21.37
C TRP A 42 11.84 -21.33 -21.93
N ASN A 43 13.03 -21.91 -22.11
CA ASN A 43 13.16 -23.28 -22.62
C ASN A 43 12.47 -24.29 -21.69
N ASP A 44 12.66 -24.14 -20.38
CA ASP A 44 12.06 -25.00 -19.37
C ASP A 44 10.54 -24.86 -19.34
N ILE A 45 10.04 -23.62 -19.37
CA ILE A 45 8.60 -23.31 -19.36
C ILE A 45 7.91 -23.80 -20.62
N LYS A 46 8.58 -23.66 -21.77
CA LYS A 46 8.09 -24.19 -23.05
C LYS A 46 7.94 -25.71 -22.98
N GLY A 47 8.94 -26.43 -22.47
CA GLY A 47 8.87 -27.89 -22.31
C GLY A 47 7.77 -28.33 -21.34
N ILE A 48 7.57 -27.60 -20.24
CA ILE A 48 6.48 -27.82 -19.28
C ILE A 48 5.12 -27.64 -19.97
N ALA A 49 4.95 -26.56 -20.74
CA ALA A 49 3.70 -26.29 -21.45
C ALA A 49 3.40 -27.31 -22.55
N GLU A 50 4.40 -27.71 -23.33
CA GLU A 50 4.26 -28.74 -24.36
C GLU A 50 3.84 -30.08 -23.74
N SER A 51 4.34 -30.40 -22.55
CA SER A 51 3.95 -31.59 -21.79
C SER A 51 2.48 -31.53 -21.31
N ASP A 52 1.94 -30.34 -21.06
CA ASP A 52 0.50 -30.09 -20.77
C ASP A 52 -0.38 -30.11 -22.04
N GLY A 53 0.20 -30.33 -23.23
CA GLY A 53 -0.49 -30.17 -24.50
C GLY A 53 -0.85 -28.72 -24.82
N ALA A 54 -0.28 -27.75 -24.09
CA ALA A 54 -0.51 -26.33 -24.25
C ALA A 54 0.58 -25.70 -25.13
N THR A 55 0.18 -24.71 -25.93
CA THR A 55 1.14 -23.88 -26.66
C THR A 55 1.14 -22.48 -26.09
N ILE A 56 2.24 -22.13 -25.42
CA ILE A 56 2.49 -20.76 -24.93
C ILE A 56 3.29 -20.02 -26.01
N LYS A 57 2.81 -18.85 -26.42
CA LYS A 57 3.57 -17.99 -27.35
C LYS A 57 4.73 -17.31 -26.60
N PRO A 58 5.95 -17.26 -27.16
CA PRO A 58 7.09 -16.60 -26.52
C PRO A 58 6.79 -15.16 -26.08
N GLY A 59 6.13 -14.37 -26.93
CA GLY A 59 5.80 -12.97 -26.61
C GLY A 59 4.79 -12.82 -25.46
N TYR A 60 3.87 -13.77 -25.28
CA TYR A 60 2.98 -13.78 -24.12
C TYR A 60 3.76 -14.08 -22.85
N TRP A 61 4.61 -15.12 -22.88
CA TRP A 61 5.45 -15.46 -21.72
C TRP A 61 6.40 -14.33 -21.35
N GLU A 62 7.06 -13.71 -22.33
CA GLU A 62 7.91 -12.54 -22.09
C GLU A 62 7.14 -11.44 -21.38
N THR A 63 5.90 -11.17 -21.83
CA THR A 63 5.02 -10.16 -21.21
C THR A 63 4.70 -10.47 -19.77
N VAL A 64 4.29 -11.70 -19.47
CA VAL A 64 3.97 -12.15 -18.11
C VAL A 64 5.22 -12.11 -17.24
N TYR A 65 6.30 -12.73 -17.68
CA TYR A 65 7.54 -12.83 -16.92
C TYR A 65 8.11 -11.44 -16.62
N ARG A 66 8.35 -10.61 -17.64
CA ARG A 66 8.96 -9.30 -17.45
C ARG A 66 8.13 -8.40 -16.57
N THR A 67 6.82 -8.33 -16.80
CA THR A 67 5.95 -7.44 -16.02
C THR A 67 5.98 -7.81 -14.54
N ASN A 68 5.83 -9.10 -14.21
CA ASN A 68 5.81 -9.54 -12.81
C ASN A 68 7.18 -9.41 -12.13
N ILE A 69 8.24 -9.86 -12.79
CA ILE A 69 9.60 -9.84 -12.25
C ILE A 69 10.10 -8.41 -12.07
N GLN A 70 9.87 -7.53 -13.04
CA GLN A 70 10.25 -6.13 -12.95
C GLN A 70 9.53 -5.42 -11.81
N THR A 71 8.24 -5.75 -11.61
CA THR A 71 7.48 -5.18 -10.49
C THR A 71 8.07 -5.61 -9.14
N SER A 72 8.33 -6.91 -8.95
CA SER A 72 8.92 -7.44 -7.72
C SER A 72 10.29 -6.84 -7.43
N TYR A 73 11.17 -6.74 -8.43
CA TYR A 73 12.48 -6.13 -8.24
C TYR A 73 12.40 -4.64 -7.90
N ASN A 74 11.52 -3.88 -8.56
CA ASN A 74 11.37 -2.45 -8.27
C ASN A 74 10.73 -2.19 -6.90
N ALA A 75 9.84 -3.07 -6.43
CA ALA A 75 9.36 -3.05 -5.05
C ALA A 75 10.51 -3.29 -4.06
N GLY A 76 11.33 -4.31 -4.30
CA GLY A 76 12.52 -4.60 -3.49
C GLY A 76 13.50 -3.43 -3.43
N ARG A 77 13.77 -2.76 -4.56
CA ARG A 77 14.62 -1.55 -4.60
C ARG A 77 14.06 -0.43 -3.74
N ARG A 78 12.75 -0.17 -3.83
CA ARG A 78 12.11 0.85 -2.98
C ARG A 78 12.29 0.51 -1.50
N MET A 79 12.18 -0.76 -1.12
CA MET A 79 12.33 -1.19 0.28
C MET A 79 13.75 -0.97 0.76
N GLN A 80 14.74 -1.17 -0.11
CA GLN A 80 16.15 -0.89 0.19
C GLN A 80 16.39 0.61 0.37
N PHE A 81 15.86 1.45 -0.51
CA PHE A 81 16.01 2.90 -0.40
C PHE A 81 15.29 3.47 0.83
N ASP A 82 14.12 2.96 1.21
CA ASP A 82 13.46 3.41 2.45
C ASP A 82 14.25 3.02 3.72
N ARG A 83 15.04 1.93 3.68
CA ARG A 83 15.94 1.54 4.77
C ARG A 83 17.22 2.35 4.81
N SER A 84 17.73 2.75 3.64
CA SER A 84 18.94 3.54 3.49
C SER A 84 18.71 4.62 2.41
N PRO A 85 18.10 5.76 2.79
CA PRO A 85 17.71 6.80 1.85
C PRO A 85 18.90 7.38 1.08
N PRO A 86 18.90 7.34 -0.26
CA PRO A 86 19.88 8.06 -1.06
C PRO A 86 19.60 9.57 -1.06
N ALA A 87 20.56 10.37 -1.52
CA ALA A 87 20.37 11.81 -1.70
C ALA A 87 19.40 12.11 -2.86
N ALA A 88 19.50 11.33 -3.94
CA ALA A 88 18.61 11.43 -5.09
C ALA A 88 18.34 10.04 -5.70
N LEU A 89 17.32 9.96 -6.54
CA LEU A 89 16.96 8.78 -7.31
C LEU A 89 17.01 9.10 -8.80
N ALA A 90 17.60 8.19 -9.57
CA ALA A 90 17.69 8.28 -11.02
C ALA A 90 16.81 7.19 -11.67
N LEU A 91 16.00 7.58 -12.65
CA LEU A 91 15.32 6.63 -13.53
C LEU A 91 16.28 6.10 -14.58
N MET A 92 16.48 4.78 -14.54
CA MET A 92 17.32 4.06 -15.49
C MET A 92 16.42 3.48 -16.58
N VAL A 93 16.17 4.29 -17.61
CA VAL A 93 15.47 3.89 -18.84
C VAL A 93 16.51 3.35 -19.82
N LEU A 94 16.30 2.13 -20.31
CA LEU A 94 17.09 1.66 -21.46
C LEU A 94 16.70 2.50 -22.69
N GLU A 95 17.67 2.99 -23.43
CA GLU A 95 17.44 3.80 -24.64
C GLU A 95 17.79 2.97 -25.88
N ASP A 96 16.84 2.13 -26.31
CA ASP A 96 16.94 1.33 -27.53
C ASP A 96 15.66 1.42 -28.36
N GLU A 97 15.63 0.75 -29.51
CA GLU A 97 14.47 0.75 -30.42
C GLU A 97 13.19 0.17 -29.78
N ARG A 98 13.31 -0.59 -28.67
CA ARG A 98 12.18 -1.18 -27.94
C ARG A 98 11.72 -0.28 -26.78
N THR A 99 12.31 0.89 -26.59
CA THR A 99 11.92 1.81 -25.53
C THR A 99 10.58 2.44 -25.87
N SER A 100 9.60 2.22 -24.99
CA SER A 100 8.25 2.78 -25.15
C SER A 100 8.27 4.30 -25.14
N ASP A 101 7.38 4.91 -25.93
CA ASP A 101 7.14 6.36 -25.92
C ASP A 101 6.70 6.86 -24.53
N ILE A 102 6.13 5.97 -23.69
CA ILE A 102 5.81 6.27 -22.30
C ILE A 102 7.08 6.48 -21.47
N CYS A 103 8.11 5.64 -21.65
CA CYS A 103 9.33 5.71 -20.84
C CYS A 103 10.40 6.65 -21.39
N ARG A 104 10.43 6.90 -22.70
CA ARG A 104 11.49 7.72 -23.32
C ARG A 104 11.64 9.12 -22.71
N PRO A 105 10.56 9.85 -22.33
CA PRO A 105 10.67 11.15 -21.67
C PRO A 105 11.33 11.11 -20.30
N LEU A 106 11.46 9.93 -19.69
CA LEU A 106 12.02 9.75 -18.35
C LEU A 106 13.51 9.40 -18.36
N ALA A 107 14.12 9.22 -19.55
CA ALA A 107 15.52 8.87 -19.65
C ALA A 107 16.40 9.94 -19.00
N GLY A 108 17.23 9.52 -18.04
CA GLY A 108 18.13 10.41 -17.32
C GLY A 108 17.47 11.27 -16.23
N LEU A 109 16.17 11.12 -15.96
CA LEU A 109 15.48 11.89 -14.91
C LEU A 109 16.08 11.57 -13.54
N VAL A 110 16.66 12.59 -12.89
CA VAL A 110 17.17 12.50 -11.52
C VAL A 110 16.43 13.49 -10.64
N LEU A 111 15.79 13.02 -9.57
CA LEU A 111 15.06 13.87 -8.62
C LEU A 111 15.51 13.58 -7.18
N PRO A 112 15.41 14.56 -6.26
CA PRO A 112 15.63 14.33 -4.83
C PRO A 112 14.83 13.12 -4.32
N TYR A 113 15.36 12.39 -3.33
CA TYR A 113 14.70 11.18 -2.80
C TYR A 113 13.29 11.46 -2.24
N ASP A 114 13.08 12.63 -1.64
CA ASP A 114 11.80 13.07 -1.07
C ASP A 114 10.86 13.74 -2.09
N HIS A 115 11.25 13.78 -3.38
CA HIS A 115 10.43 14.41 -4.40
C HIS A 115 9.09 13.66 -4.56
N PRO A 116 7.93 14.37 -4.59
CA PRO A 116 6.59 13.75 -4.64
C PRO A 116 6.34 12.84 -5.86
N PHE A 117 7.13 12.96 -6.92
CA PHE A 117 7.09 12.06 -8.08
C PHE A 117 7.21 10.58 -7.69
N TRP A 118 8.02 10.25 -6.67
CA TRP A 118 8.26 8.87 -6.26
C TRP A 118 7.07 8.23 -5.54
N GLU A 119 5.99 8.96 -5.31
CA GLU A 119 4.77 8.45 -4.67
C GLU A 119 3.77 7.85 -5.66
N ASP A 120 3.69 8.42 -6.86
CA ASP A 120 2.71 8.04 -7.90
C ASP A 120 3.36 7.77 -9.27
N HIS A 121 4.70 7.78 -9.35
CA HIS A 121 5.47 7.45 -10.56
C HIS A 121 6.68 6.54 -10.26
N TRP A 122 6.42 5.38 -9.66
CA TRP A 122 7.39 4.29 -9.48
C TRP A 122 7.22 3.19 -10.56
N PRO A 123 8.29 2.70 -11.21
CA PRO A 123 8.17 1.70 -12.26
C PRO A 123 7.73 0.32 -11.72
N PRO A 124 7.03 -0.50 -12.53
CA PRO A 124 6.82 -0.35 -13.97
C PRO A 124 5.73 0.66 -14.34
N PHE A 125 5.84 1.20 -15.56
CA PHE A 125 4.93 2.22 -16.09
C PHE A 125 3.94 1.71 -17.15
N HIS A 126 4.15 0.48 -17.63
CA HIS A 126 3.34 -0.22 -18.61
C HIS A 126 3.79 -1.70 -18.67
N PHE A 127 3.05 -2.54 -19.40
CA PHE A 127 3.48 -3.92 -19.67
C PHE A 127 4.84 -3.95 -20.37
N ASN A 128 5.71 -4.90 -20.04
CA ASN A 128 7.07 -4.99 -20.57
C ASN A 128 7.97 -3.77 -20.30
N CYS A 129 7.63 -2.92 -19.32
CA CYS A 129 8.52 -1.87 -18.89
C CYS A 129 9.85 -2.45 -18.40
N ARG A 130 10.97 -1.84 -18.80
CA ARG A 130 12.34 -2.21 -18.41
C ARG A 130 13.01 -1.16 -17.54
N THR A 131 12.26 -0.12 -17.17
CA THR A 131 12.78 0.97 -16.35
C THR A 131 13.07 0.48 -14.94
N THR A 132 14.25 0.83 -14.45
CA THR A 132 14.68 0.58 -13.06
C THR A 132 14.98 1.90 -12.37
N VAL A 133 15.24 1.85 -11.06
CA VAL A 133 15.58 3.02 -10.25
C VAL A 133 16.95 2.78 -9.62
N ARG A 134 17.81 3.79 -9.65
CA ARG A 134 19.12 3.78 -9.01
C ARG A 134 19.18 4.86 -7.93
N GLY A 135 19.74 4.53 -6.77
CA GLY A 135 20.06 5.51 -5.73
C GLY A 135 21.38 6.24 -6.04
N ILE A 136 21.38 7.55 -5.84
CA ILE A 136 22.56 8.41 -5.89
C ILE A 136 22.87 8.82 -4.44
N TYR A 137 23.99 8.36 -3.91
CA TYR A 137 24.41 8.61 -2.53
C TYR A 137 25.39 9.80 -2.45
N GLU A 138 25.72 10.27 -1.25
CA GLU A 138 26.48 11.51 -1.03
C GLU A 138 27.84 11.54 -1.74
N ASP A 139 28.48 10.39 -1.89
CA ASP A 139 29.74 10.21 -2.59
C ASP A 139 29.64 10.46 -4.11
N GLU A 140 28.45 10.31 -4.68
CA GLU A 140 28.14 10.56 -6.09
C GLU A 140 27.37 11.87 -6.31
N ALA A 141 26.76 12.44 -5.26
CA ALA A 141 25.91 13.62 -5.33
C ALA A 141 26.63 14.87 -5.89
N GLY A 142 27.96 14.96 -5.74
CA GLY A 142 28.77 16.01 -6.37
C GLY A 142 28.99 15.85 -7.88
N ARG A 143 28.65 14.69 -8.46
CA ARG A 143 28.88 14.34 -9.87
C ARG A 143 27.58 14.20 -10.68
N VAL A 144 26.46 13.92 -10.01
CA VAL A 144 25.14 13.78 -10.62
C VAL A 144 24.21 14.84 -10.05
N THR A 145 23.83 15.81 -10.87
CA THR A 145 22.92 16.88 -10.45
C THR A 145 21.48 16.38 -10.48
N SER A 146 20.76 16.52 -9.36
CA SER A 146 19.31 16.31 -9.35
C SER A 146 18.60 17.52 -9.97
N GLU A 147 17.54 17.25 -10.71
CA GLU A 147 16.77 18.27 -11.38
C GLU A 147 15.73 18.89 -10.44
N ASN A 148 15.50 20.20 -10.58
CA ASN A 148 14.43 20.91 -9.89
C ASN A 148 13.19 21.03 -10.80
N VAL A 149 12.56 19.89 -11.10
CA VAL A 149 11.38 19.83 -12.00
C VAL A 149 10.09 19.83 -11.19
N SER A 150 9.17 20.76 -11.47
CA SER A 150 7.87 20.77 -10.79
C SER A 150 7.01 19.57 -11.16
N MET A 151 6.23 19.05 -10.20
CA MET A 151 5.22 18.00 -10.45
C MET A 151 4.21 18.35 -11.53
N LYS A 152 3.85 19.64 -11.66
CA LYS A 152 2.92 20.10 -12.70
C LYS A 152 3.47 19.83 -14.10
N LYS A 153 4.77 20.01 -14.30
CA LYS A 153 5.45 19.71 -15.57
C LYS A 153 5.50 18.20 -15.79
N LEU A 154 5.96 17.44 -14.79
CA LEU A 154 6.08 15.98 -14.88
C LEU A 154 4.74 15.30 -15.21
N ARG A 155 3.65 15.67 -14.53
CA ARG A 155 2.30 15.12 -14.81
C ARG A 155 1.75 15.52 -16.18
N LYS A 156 2.23 16.60 -16.78
CA LYS A 156 1.83 16.99 -18.14
C LYS A 156 2.58 16.19 -19.19
N GLU A 157 3.84 15.87 -18.93
CA GLU A 157 4.76 15.25 -19.90
C GLU A 157 4.78 13.73 -19.81
N PHE A 158 4.43 13.15 -18.65
CA PHE A 158 4.52 11.73 -18.39
C PHE A 158 3.22 11.17 -17.79
N HIS A 159 2.71 10.11 -18.43
CA HIS A 159 1.50 9.40 -18.02
C HIS A 159 1.76 7.89 -18.05
N PRO A 160 1.87 7.21 -16.89
CA PRO A 160 1.87 5.76 -16.85
C PRO A 160 0.60 5.18 -17.49
N GLN A 161 0.71 3.98 -18.04
CA GLN A 161 -0.47 3.22 -18.43
C GLN A 161 -1.37 2.99 -17.21
N SER A 162 -2.70 3.02 -17.38
CA SER A 162 -3.65 2.76 -16.30
C SER A 162 -3.32 1.46 -15.56
N GLY A 163 -3.23 1.53 -14.22
CA GLY A 163 -2.84 0.42 -13.36
C GLY A 163 -1.32 0.31 -13.08
N PHE A 164 -0.51 1.19 -13.64
CA PHE A 164 0.95 1.24 -13.44
C PHE A 164 1.41 2.54 -12.76
N GLY A 165 2.68 2.63 -12.39
CA GLY A 165 3.29 3.84 -11.84
C GLY A 165 3.14 4.03 -10.32
N GLN A 166 2.42 3.18 -9.61
CA GLN A 166 2.16 3.39 -8.18
C GLN A 166 3.38 3.03 -7.30
N ASN A 167 3.61 3.77 -6.20
CA ASN A 167 4.63 3.41 -5.21
C ASN A 167 4.25 2.09 -4.51
N PRO A 168 5.01 1.00 -4.73
CA PRO A 168 4.63 -0.34 -4.27
C PRO A 168 4.66 -0.52 -2.74
N ILE A 169 5.26 0.42 -1.99
CA ILE A 169 5.34 0.36 -0.51
C ILE A 169 4.26 1.22 0.15
N LYS A 170 4.07 2.46 -0.31
CA LYS A 170 3.06 3.35 0.29
C LYS A 170 1.64 2.96 -0.05
N SER A 171 1.42 2.49 -1.28
CA SER A 171 0.09 2.10 -1.69
C SER A 171 -0.40 0.88 -0.92
N GLY A 172 0.51 0.02 -0.43
CA GLY A 172 0.19 -1.32 0.07
C GLY A 172 -0.39 -2.25 -1.01
N THR A 173 -0.88 -1.71 -2.12
CA THR A 173 -1.68 -2.36 -3.17
C THR A 173 -1.04 -3.54 -3.86
N PHE A 174 0.28 -3.73 -3.80
CA PHE A 174 0.92 -4.87 -4.47
C PHE A 174 0.83 -6.17 -3.66
N TYR A 175 0.82 -6.06 -2.33
CA TYR A 175 0.70 -7.20 -1.41
C TYR A 175 -0.61 -7.17 -0.59
N GLU A 176 -1.33 -6.05 -0.64
CA GLU A 176 -2.67 -5.93 -0.08
C GLU A 176 -3.69 -6.61 -1.00
N LEU A 177 -4.68 -7.24 -0.37
CA LEU A 177 -5.84 -7.73 -1.11
C LEU A 177 -6.63 -6.51 -1.59
N THR A 178 -6.87 -6.41 -2.89
CA THR A 178 -7.92 -5.49 -3.39
C THR A 178 -9.24 -5.78 -2.69
N ASP A 179 -10.17 -4.83 -2.67
CA ASP A 179 -11.46 -4.98 -1.99
C ASP A 179 -12.23 -6.22 -2.48
N GLU A 180 -12.21 -6.47 -3.79
CA GLU A 180 -12.78 -7.68 -4.38
C GLU A 180 -12.01 -8.94 -3.98
N MET A 181 -10.69 -8.84 -3.83
CA MET A 181 -9.89 -9.94 -3.33
C MET A 181 -10.19 -10.25 -1.85
N ALA A 182 -10.33 -9.22 -1.02
CA ALA A 182 -10.71 -9.34 0.37
C ALA A 182 -12.12 -9.94 0.54
N LYS A 183 -13.10 -9.47 -0.25
CA LYS A 183 -14.46 -10.02 -0.29
C LYS A 183 -14.44 -11.51 -0.67
N ARG A 184 -13.68 -11.88 -1.71
CA ARG A 184 -13.50 -13.29 -2.09
C ARG A 184 -12.82 -14.10 -0.99
N ALA A 185 -11.76 -13.57 -0.36
CA ALA A 185 -11.06 -14.25 0.72
C ALA A 185 -11.94 -14.50 1.95
N LEU A 186 -12.85 -13.57 2.26
CA LEU A 186 -13.87 -13.72 3.30
C LEU A 186 -14.94 -14.74 2.89
N HIS A 187 -15.49 -14.63 1.70
CA HIS A 187 -16.47 -15.57 1.14
C HIS A 187 -15.94 -17.01 1.13
N TYR A 188 -14.65 -17.16 0.85
CA TYR A 188 -13.96 -18.44 0.83
C TYR A 188 -13.36 -18.85 2.17
N GLY A 189 -13.48 -18.06 3.23
CA GLY A 189 -12.97 -18.43 4.56
C GLY A 189 -11.45 -18.63 4.64
N ILE A 190 -10.70 -18.08 3.68
CA ILE A 190 -9.24 -18.15 3.56
C ILE A 190 -8.56 -16.88 4.08
N MET A 191 -9.33 -16.00 4.71
CA MET A 191 -8.80 -14.75 5.23
C MET A 191 -7.77 -14.99 6.35
N LYS A 192 -7.92 -16.06 7.15
CA LYS A 192 -6.96 -16.41 8.21
C LYS A 192 -5.60 -16.80 7.66
N ASP A 193 -5.51 -17.81 6.78
CA ASP A 193 -4.19 -18.27 6.33
C ASP A 193 -3.48 -17.28 5.39
N LEU A 194 -4.19 -16.32 4.78
CA LEU A 194 -3.56 -15.19 4.09
C LEU A 194 -2.83 -14.26 5.06
N LYS A 195 -3.33 -14.12 6.28
CA LYS A 195 -2.69 -13.32 7.34
C LYS A 195 -1.54 -14.06 7.97
N ASP A 196 -1.75 -15.34 8.25
CA ASP A 196 -0.68 -16.18 8.79
C ASP A 196 0.51 -16.16 7.82
N PHE A 197 0.27 -16.21 6.50
CA PHE A 197 1.30 -15.99 5.49
C PHE A 197 1.89 -14.58 5.52
N ALA A 198 1.04 -13.54 5.54
CA ALA A 198 1.49 -12.15 5.54
C ALA A 198 2.40 -11.84 6.73
N ASP A 199 2.03 -12.31 7.92
CA ASP A 199 2.79 -12.17 9.17
C ASP A 199 4.12 -12.92 9.10
N HIS A 200 4.14 -14.17 8.62
CA HIS A 200 5.38 -14.94 8.43
C HIS A 200 6.32 -14.29 7.41
N ALA A 201 5.77 -13.67 6.37
CA ALA A 201 6.54 -12.98 5.34
C ALA A 201 6.91 -11.52 5.72
N GLY A 202 6.51 -11.04 6.90
CA GLY A 202 6.86 -9.72 7.42
C GLY A 202 6.06 -8.56 6.80
N PHE A 203 4.92 -8.82 6.17
CA PHE A 203 4.00 -7.78 5.68
C PHE A 203 3.18 -7.22 6.85
N LYS A 204 3.12 -5.89 6.98
CA LYS A 204 2.47 -5.20 8.13
C LYS A 204 0.98 -4.87 7.92
N SER A 205 0.42 -5.15 6.73
CA SER A 205 -0.91 -4.67 6.34
C SER A 205 -1.52 -5.56 5.26
N VAL A 206 -2.74 -6.06 5.51
CA VAL A 206 -3.64 -6.59 4.48
C VAL A 206 -4.92 -5.74 4.57
N ARG A 207 -4.92 -4.53 3.99
CA ARG A 207 -6.10 -3.66 4.03
C ARG A 207 -7.27 -4.31 3.27
N LEU A 208 -8.48 -4.07 3.78
CA LEU A 208 -9.75 -4.56 3.19
C LEU A 208 -10.42 -3.52 2.28
N TYR A 209 -9.83 -2.33 2.16
CA TYR A 209 -10.41 -1.18 1.47
C TYR A 209 -9.29 -0.27 0.93
N ASN A 210 -9.50 0.34 -0.23
CA ASN A 210 -8.68 1.46 -0.69
C ASN A 210 -9.05 2.73 0.10
N PRO A 211 -8.15 3.30 0.92
CA PRO A 211 -8.45 4.47 1.75
C PRO A 211 -8.88 5.71 0.96
N ASP A 212 -8.49 5.83 -0.31
CA ASP A 212 -8.81 6.98 -1.15
C ASP A 212 -10.08 6.77 -1.99
N SER A 213 -10.54 5.51 -2.16
CA SER A 213 -11.81 5.21 -2.85
C SER A 213 -13.04 5.39 -1.95
N LEU A 214 -14.18 5.70 -2.55
CA LEU A 214 -15.50 5.65 -1.89
C LEU A 214 -16.26 4.35 -2.21
N ASP A 215 -15.66 3.43 -2.95
CA ASP A 215 -16.29 2.14 -3.25
C ASP A 215 -16.60 1.36 -1.97
N GLY A 216 -17.82 0.85 -1.85
CA GLY A 216 -18.28 0.17 -0.64
C GLY A 216 -18.59 1.11 0.54
N PHE A 217 -18.49 2.43 0.37
CA PHE A 217 -18.87 3.40 1.39
C PHE A 217 -20.15 4.16 1.01
N LYS A 218 -21.01 4.38 2.00
CA LYS A 218 -22.19 5.23 1.89
C LYS A 218 -21.95 6.53 2.63
N GLU A 219 -22.26 7.66 1.98
CA GLU A 219 -22.31 8.94 2.68
C GLU A 219 -23.48 8.91 3.66
N ILE A 220 -23.20 9.10 4.96
CA ILE A 220 -24.24 9.11 6.00
C ILE A 220 -24.53 10.53 6.50
N ARG A 221 -23.60 11.47 6.29
CA ARG A 221 -23.78 12.87 6.67
C ARG A 221 -22.81 13.78 5.91
N ALA A 222 -23.29 14.97 5.55
CA ALA A 222 -22.48 16.08 5.06
C ALA A 222 -22.78 17.34 5.88
N TYR A 223 -21.76 18.16 6.12
CA TYR A 223 -21.83 19.40 6.86
C TYR A 223 -21.61 20.57 5.90
N SER A 224 -22.22 21.74 6.21
CA SER A 224 -22.12 22.94 5.39
C SER A 224 -20.70 23.49 5.25
N ASN A 225 -19.81 23.17 6.19
CA ASN A 225 -18.39 23.53 6.16
C ASN A 225 -17.52 22.56 5.33
N GLY A 226 -18.14 21.65 4.56
CA GLY A 226 -17.45 20.71 3.69
C GLY A 226 -17.07 19.38 4.36
N GLY A 227 -17.28 19.24 5.67
CA GLY A 227 -17.04 17.98 6.36
C GLY A 227 -18.03 16.89 5.95
N LYS A 228 -17.56 15.65 5.90
CA LYS A 228 -18.37 14.50 5.43
C LYS A 228 -18.07 13.25 6.24
N ILE A 229 -19.09 12.41 6.41
CA ILE A 229 -18.96 11.10 7.03
C ILE A 229 -19.43 10.04 6.05
N TYR A 230 -18.54 9.09 5.82
CA TYR A 230 -18.81 7.89 5.04
C TYR A 230 -18.78 6.67 5.96
N LYS A 231 -19.70 5.72 5.78
CA LYS A 231 -19.74 4.46 6.51
C LYS A 231 -19.66 3.29 5.54
N HIS A 232 -18.78 2.34 5.83
CA HIS A 232 -18.67 1.14 5.01
C HIS A 232 -19.99 0.34 5.03
N GLU A 233 -20.40 -0.16 3.88
CA GLU A 233 -21.70 -0.82 3.67
C GLU A 233 -21.87 -2.09 4.50
N SER A 234 -20.76 -2.74 4.91
CA SER A 234 -20.77 -3.93 5.77
C SER A 234 -21.45 -3.71 7.12
N TYR A 235 -21.62 -2.46 7.55
CA TYR A 235 -22.31 -2.14 8.79
C TYR A 235 -23.82 -2.04 8.64
N GLY A 236 -24.34 -1.86 7.42
CA GLY A 236 -25.75 -1.55 7.20
C GLY A 236 -26.21 -0.40 8.10
N GLU A 237 -27.24 -0.64 8.91
CA GLU A 237 -27.82 0.33 9.84
C GLU A 237 -27.18 0.31 11.24
N LYS A 238 -26.18 -0.54 11.48
CA LYS A 238 -25.52 -0.66 12.79
C LYS A 238 -24.88 0.67 13.18
N GLN A 239 -25.16 1.12 14.41
CA GLN A 239 -24.47 2.23 15.04
C GLN A 239 -23.10 1.78 15.57
N LEU A 240 -22.09 2.58 15.29
CA LEU A 240 -20.72 2.34 15.77
C LEU A 240 -20.35 3.31 16.89
N PRO A 241 -19.57 2.87 17.89
CA PRO A 241 -19.09 3.75 18.95
C PRO A 241 -18.32 4.98 18.43
N GLU A 242 -17.67 4.86 17.26
CA GLU A 242 -16.86 5.91 16.67
C GLU A 242 -17.66 6.90 15.82
N GLU A 243 -18.97 6.67 15.61
CA GLU A 243 -19.82 7.62 14.87
C GLU A 243 -19.79 8.99 15.54
N ARG A 244 -19.79 9.06 16.88
CA ARG A 244 -19.71 10.34 17.60
C ARG A 244 -18.39 11.07 17.33
N VAL A 245 -17.29 10.34 17.30
CA VAL A 245 -15.96 10.89 16.98
C VAL A 245 -15.93 11.38 15.54
N ALA A 246 -16.50 10.60 14.61
CA ALA A 246 -16.61 11.00 13.21
C ALA A 246 -17.48 12.26 13.04
N GLU A 247 -18.55 12.41 13.82
CA GLU A 247 -19.38 13.62 13.86
C GLU A 247 -18.59 14.84 14.33
N ASP A 248 -17.87 14.75 15.44
CA ASP A 248 -17.09 15.87 15.98
C ASP A 248 -15.98 16.31 15.00
N LEU A 249 -15.35 15.35 14.32
CA LEU A 249 -14.31 15.61 13.32
C LEU A 249 -14.89 16.19 12.02
N ALA A 250 -15.98 15.61 11.49
CA ALA A 250 -16.63 16.13 10.30
C ALA A 250 -17.28 17.50 10.55
N GLY A 251 -17.80 17.74 11.76
CA GLY A 251 -18.25 19.06 12.21
C GLY A 251 -17.16 20.12 12.20
N SER A 252 -15.88 19.73 12.20
CA SER A 252 -14.73 20.62 12.02
C SER A 252 -14.25 20.76 10.57
N GLY A 253 -15.00 20.24 9.60
CA GLY A 253 -14.71 20.32 8.17
C GLY A 253 -13.93 19.15 7.59
N LYS A 254 -13.72 18.07 8.36
CA LYS A 254 -12.94 16.90 7.92
C LYS A 254 -13.77 15.91 7.13
N THR A 255 -13.11 15.19 6.22
CA THR A 255 -13.70 14.00 5.60
C THR A 255 -13.30 12.78 6.40
N VAL A 256 -14.29 12.06 6.92
CA VAL A 256 -14.12 10.88 7.78
C VAL A 256 -14.77 9.67 7.13
N LYS A 257 -14.07 8.53 7.08
CA LYS A 257 -14.64 7.23 6.71
C LYS A 257 -14.57 6.28 7.92
N LEU A 258 -15.71 5.71 8.31
CA LEU A 258 -15.84 4.64 9.30
C LEU A 258 -15.52 3.31 8.63
N LEU A 259 -14.36 2.77 8.98
CA LEU A 259 -13.73 1.66 8.27
C LEU A 259 -14.30 0.31 8.69
N PRO A 260 -14.35 -0.69 7.79
CA PRO A 260 -14.86 -2.01 8.12
C PRO A 260 -14.00 -2.73 9.16
N ARG A 261 -14.66 -3.35 10.14
CA ARG A 261 -14.03 -4.19 11.15
C ARG A 261 -13.94 -5.64 10.70
N SER A 262 -12.83 -6.27 11.05
CA SER A 262 -12.64 -7.71 10.96
C SER A 262 -12.26 -8.25 12.33
N ASN A 263 -12.91 -9.33 12.77
CA ASN A 263 -12.49 -10.06 13.97
C ASN A 263 -11.17 -10.83 13.77
N LEU A 264 -10.64 -10.77 12.55
CA LEU A 264 -9.48 -11.53 12.14
C LEU A 264 -8.30 -10.60 11.77
N LEU A 265 -8.48 -9.28 11.59
CA LEU A 265 -7.41 -8.31 11.28
C LEU A 265 -7.35 -7.22 12.35
N LEU A 266 -6.20 -6.57 12.45
CA LEU A 266 -6.15 -5.19 12.94
C LEU A 266 -6.94 -4.31 11.97
N SER A 267 -8.07 -3.80 12.43
CA SER A 267 -8.95 -2.94 11.67
C SER A 267 -8.94 -1.56 12.33
N PRO A 268 -8.12 -0.62 11.82
CA PRO A 268 -8.19 0.77 12.24
C PRO A 268 -9.61 1.29 12.12
N ASP A 269 -10.01 2.18 13.01
CA ASP A 269 -11.41 2.62 13.08
C ASP A 269 -11.78 3.64 12.01
N LEU A 270 -10.87 4.60 11.74
CA LEU A 270 -11.17 5.78 10.93
C LEU A 270 -10.14 6.02 9.84
N TRP A 271 -10.62 6.52 8.71
CA TRP A 271 -9.81 7.31 7.77
C TRP A 271 -10.21 8.77 7.88
N ILE A 272 -9.25 9.67 8.02
CA ILE A 272 -9.46 11.11 8.20
C ILE A 272 -8.50 11.85 7.25
N ASP A 273 -9.05 12.57 6.28
CA ASP A 273 -8.31 13.42 5.33
C ASP A 273 -7.05 12.77 4.72
N GLY A 274 -7.13 11.51 4.27
CA GLY A 274 -6.00 10.78 3.68
C GLY A 274 -5.20 9.92 4.65
N GLU A 275 -5.51 9.96 5.95
CA GLU A 275 -4.73 9.26 6.98
C GLU A 275 -5.57 8.23 7.72
N ILE A 276 -4.94 7.12 8.15
CA ILE A 276 -5.59 6.07 8.96
C ILE A 276 -5.38 6.33 10.44
N TRP A 277 -6.44 6.19 11.23
CA TRP A 277 -6.50 6.49 12.65
C TRP A 277 -7.21 5.39 13.42
N GLU A 278 -6.75 5.19 14.65
CA GLU A 278 -7.38 4.34 15.65
C GLU A 278 -8.06 5.21 16.72
N VAL A 279 -9.29 4.88 17.11
CA VAL A 279 -10.01 5.60 18.17
C VAL A 279 -9.76 4.91 19.51
N LYS A 280 -9.38 5.70 20.50
CA LYS A 280 -9.17 5.27 21.88
C LYS A 280 -10.01 6.12 22.81
N THR A 281 -10.76 5.50 23.70
CA THR A 281 -11.55 6.20 24.72
C THR A 281 -11.00 5.89 26.11
N ALA A 282 -10.74 6.93 26.90
CA ALA A 282 -10.28 6.79 28.28
C ALA A 282 -11.24 7.47 29.25
N LYS A 283 -11.30 6.97 30.49
CA LYS A 283 -12.19 7.48 31.55
C LYS A 283 -11.68 8.77 32.21
N GLY A 284 -10.48 9.24 31.83
CA GLY A 284 -9.89 10.49 32.32
C GLY A 284 -8.80 10.33 33.39
N THR A 285 -8.77 9.20 34.12
CA THR A 285 -7.67 8.95 35.07
C THR A 285 -6.36 8.68 34.35
N GLU A 286 -5.22 9.04 34.98
CA GLU A 286 -3.88 8.83 34.42
C GLU A 286 -3.66 7.37 33.97
N ASN A 287 -4.09 6.42 34.79
CA ASN A 287 -4.03 5.00 34.46
C ASN A 287 -4.90 4.64 33.26
N SER A 288 -6.14 5.14 33.17
CA SER A 288 -7.00 4.86 32.02
C SER A 288 -6.43 5.39 30.71
N ILE A 289 -5.77 6.55 30.75
CA ILE A 289 -5.10 7.15 29.59
C ILE A 289 -3.85 6.33 29.22
N LYS A 290 -3.03 5.92 30.19
CA LYS A 290 -1.86 5.05 29.94
C LYS A 290 -2.27 3.71 29.33
N GLU A 291 -3.36 3.10 29.81
CA GLU A 291 -3.89 1.85 29.27
C GLU A 291 -4.41 2.03 27.83
N ALA A 292 -5.03 3.16 27.51
CA ALA A 292 -5.47 3.47 26.14
C ALA A 292 -4.31 3.48 25.13
N PHE A 293 -3.09 3.85 25.57
CA PHE A 293 -1.87 3.87 24.77
C PHE A 293 -1.10 2.53 24.72
N LYS A 294 -1.57 1.48 25.40
CA LYS A 294 -0.80 0.24 25.58
C LYS A 294 -0.82 -0.66 24.34
N LYS A 295 -1.94 -0.69 23.61
CA LYS A 295 -2.13 -1.46 22.38
C LYS A 295 -2.12 -0.54 21.17
N LYS A 296 -1.16 -0.75 20.28
CA LYS A 296 -0.99 0.02 19.05
C LYS A 296 -1.57 -0.76 17.87
N GLN A 297 -2.62 -0.23 17.28
CA GLN A 297 -3.24 -0.78 16.06
C GLN A 297 -3.02 0.11 14.83
N ALA A 298 -2.71 1.39 15.05
CA ALA A 298 -2.29 2.34 14.02
C ALA A 298 -1.17 3.26 14.56
N ASP A 299 -0.42 3.89 13.65
CA ASP A 299 0.61 4.88 13.99
C ASP A 299 0.03 6.24 14.41
N LYS A 300 -1.27 6.47 14.17
CA LYS A 300 -2.00 7.68 14.51
C LYS A 300 -3.23 7.31 15.32
N ILE A 301 -3.52 8.08 16.36
CA ILE A 301 -4.68 7.82 17.22
C ILE A 301 -5.53 9.05 17.46
N VAL A 302 -6.83 8.84 17.63
CA VAL A 302 -7.74 9.80 18.21
C VAL A 302 -8.02 9.36 19.66
N LEU A 303 -7.57 10.15 20.64
CA LEU A 303 -7.79 9.88 22.05
C LEU A 303 -8.95 10.73 22.57
N VAL A 304 -10.06 10.09 22.93
CA VAL A 304 -11.24 10.71 23.52
C VAL A 304 -11.12 10.65 25.04
N VAL A 305 -11.18 11.82 25.69
CA VAL A 305 -11.12 11.97 27.16
C VAL A 305 -12.19 12.95 27.66
N PRO A 306 -12.59 12.85 28.94
CA PRO A 306 -13.36 13.90 29.61
C PRO A 306 -12.62 15.24 29.60
N ARG A 307 -13.38 16.34 29.60
CA ARG A 307 -12.84 17.71 29.47
C ARG A 307 -11.89 18.11 30.59
N ASP A 308 -12.18 17.67 31.81
CA ASP A 308 -11.35 17.88 33.01
C ASP A 308 -10.02 17.13 32.97
N SER A 309 -9.85 16.19 32.04
CA SER A 309 -8.70 15.30 31.92
C SER A 309 -7.75 15.73 30.80
N LEU A 310 -8.00 16.87 30.15
CA LEU A 310 -7.25 17.36 29.00
C LEU A 310 -5.76 17.53 29.31
N ASP A 311 -5.40 18.19 30.40
CA ASP A 311 -4.00 18.47 30.75
C ASP A 311 -3.21 17.19 31.02
N THR A 312 -3.83 16.25 31.74
CA THR A 312 -3.25 14.92 31.98
C THR A 312 -3.04 14.15 30.67
N ALA A 313 -4.01 14.22 29.76
CA ALA A 313 -3.92 13.57 28.45
C ALA A 313 -2.80 14.18 27.59
N LEU A 314 -2.69 15.52 27.56
CA LEU A 314 -1.62 16.24 26.85
C LEU A 314 -0.24 15.83 27.36
N ALA A 315 -0.02 15.81 28.68
CA ALA A 315 1.26 15.44 29.26
C ALA A 315 1.71 14.02 28.87
N ILE A 316 0.78 13.05 28.93
CA ILE A 316 1.07 11.65 28.54
C ILE A 316 1.31 11.55 27.03
N ALA A 317 0.47 12.21 26.23
CA ALA A 317 0.55 12.16 24.78
C ALA A 317 1.87 12.76 24.25
N HIS A 318 2.34 13.88 24.81
CA HIS A 318 3.66 14.44 24.47
C HIS A 318 4.80 13.44 24.75
N LYS A 319 4.78 12.77 25.90
CA LYS A 319 5.78 11.75 26.22
C LYS A 319 5.77 10.59 25.21
N LYS A 320 4.58 10.18 24.75
CA LYS A 320 4.40 9.08 23.77
C LYS A 320 4.79 9.49 22.35
N ALA A 321 4.51 10.73 21.94
CA ALA A 321 4.94 11.27 20.66
C ALA A 321 6.47 11.41 20.61
N ASN A 322 7.08 11.97 21.66
CA ASN A 322 8.53 12.17 21.75
C ASN A 322 9.31 10.84 21.76
N SER A 323 8.74 9.76 22.32
CA SER A 323 9.35 8.43 22.25
C SER A 323 9.24 7.78 20.86
N GLY A 324 8.60 8.45 19.89
CA GLY A 324 8.32 7.93 18.55
C GLY A 324 7.30 6.80 18.53
N PHE A 325 6.55 6.59 19.61
CA PHE A 325 5.62 5.47 19.71
C PHE A 325 4.37 5.69 18.84
N TYR A 326 3.93 6.95 18.69
CA TYR A 326 2.92 7.39 17.71
C TYR A 326 3.46 8.53 16.86
N GLN A 327 3.04 8.61 15.59
CA GLN A 327 3.36 9.72 14.70
C GLN A 327 2.50 10.95 15.01
N LYS A 328 1.19 10.73 15.21
CA LYS A 328 0.21 11.78 15.52
C LYS A 328 -0.77 11.30 16.59
N ILE A 329 -1.13 12.19 17.51
CA ILE A 329 -2.13 11.96 18.54
C ILE A 329 -3.09 13.15 18.50
N LEU A 330 -4.35 12.89 18.15
CA LEU A 330 -5.43 13.88 18.20
C LEU A 330 -6.23 13.64 19.47
N ILE A 331 -6.20 14.59 20.41
CA ILE A 331 -7.00 14.53 21.64
C ILE A 331 -8.32 15.26 21.41
N LEU A 332 -9.42 14.58 21.74
CA LEU A 332 -10.77 15.14 21.78
C LEU A 332 -11.24 15.19 23.23
N ALA A 333 -11.54 16.38 23.73
CA ALA A 333 -11.96 16.64 25.10
C ALA A 333 -13.20 17.56 25.12
N GLY A 334 -14.38 16.97 24.93
CA GLY A 334 -15.58 17.72 24.56
C GLY A 334 -15.40 18.37 23.18
N GLU A 335 -15.64 19.67 23.07
CA GLU A 335 -15.44 20.44 21.82
C GLU A 335 -13.96 20.79 21.57
N ILE A 336 -13.07 20.53 22.53
CA ILE A 336 -11.65 20.88 22.40
C ILE A 336 -10.93 19.80 21.60
N GLN A 337 -10.27 20.23 20.51
CA GLN A 337 -9.36 19.40 19.74
C GLN A 337 -7.90 19.86 19.92
N ARG A 338 -6.99 18.92 20.16
CA ARG A 338 -5.53 19.19 20.26
C ARG A 338 -4.76 18.14 19.49
N MET A 339 -3.99 18.57 18.50
CA MET A 339 -3.09 17.71 17.74
C MET A 339 -1.70 17.75 18.36
N ILE A 340 -1.10 16.58 18.57
CA ILE A 340 0.28 16.40 18.95
C ILE A 340 0.96 15.60 17.84
N THR A 341 2.06 16.12 17.33
CA THR A 341 2.91 15.44 16.37
C THR A 341 4.24 15.13 17.02
N LYS A 342 4.93 14.09 16.53
CA LYS A 342 6.33 13.83 16.86
C LYS A 342 7.21 15.01 16.47
#